data_AF-V9G1U8-F1
#
_entry.id   AF-V9G1U8-F1
#
_cell.length_a   1.000
_cell.length_b   1.000
_cell.length_c   1.000
_cell.angle_alpha   90.00
_cell.angle_beta   90.00
_cell.angle_gamma   90.00
#
_symmetry.space_group_name_H-M   'P 1'
#
loop_
_entity.id
_entity.type
_entity.pdbx_description
1 polymer ?
#
loop_
_entity_poly.entity_id
_entity_poly.type
_entity_poly.pdbx_seq_one_letter_code
_entity_poly.pdbx_strand_id
1 'polypeptide(L)'
;MTIDRATNIVDLSPMDAVMTNIDVMILYIYKPTQNHSYDLEILKASFIETLNQDYPILNGELHIDSELPKQDRHSSPFVTDLSYPQTTDQALESLSYDFMPPAREGRHQLITAKASVLSDGGLVIGLDFAHGVLDGEAEFTFVKVWARRYRRLTGTPPNELGDPIKLNHDRRLLSGTVAEKT
;
A
#
# COMPACT_ATOMS: atom_id res chain seq x y z
N MET A 1 -20.93 29.79 -5.48
CA MET A 1 -20.83 28.66 -6.43
C MET A 1 -19.36 28.43 -6.71
N THR A 2 -18.71 27.52 -5.97
CA THR A 2 -17.55 26.75 -6.43
C THR A 2 -17.42 25.54 -5.51
N ILE A 3 -17.53 24.34 -6.09
CA ILE A 3 -17.17 23.09 -5.43
C ILE A 3 -15.68 22.95 -5.70
N ASP A 4 -14.84 23.08 -4.67
CA ASP A 4 -13.44 22.68 -4.76
C ASP A 4 -13.27 21.33 -4.07
N ARG A 5 -12.94 20.31 -4.85
CA ARG A 5 -12.81 18.91 -4.41
C ARG A 5 -11.35 18.55 -4.09
N ALA A 6 -10.45 19.51 -3.85
CA ALA A 6 -9.01 19.28 -3.94
C ALA A 6 -8.16 19.34 -2.64
N THR A 7 -8.69 19.68 -1.46
CA THR A 7 -7.82 19.80 -0.25
C THR A 7 -8.48 19.26 1.02
N ASN A 8 -8.49 17.94 1.18
CA ASN A 8 -8.75 17.30 2.48
C ASN A 8 -7.41 17.15 3.22
N ILE A 9 -6.98 18.23 3.90
CA ILE A 9 -5.84 18.18 4.81
C ILE A 9 -6.32 17.49 6.10
N VAL A 10 -5.58 16.49 6.57
CA VAL A 10 -5.93 15.74 7.77
C VAL A 10 -4.79 15.86 8.79
N ASP A 11 -5.10 16.40 9.96
CA ASP A 11 -4.13 16.53 11.04
C ASP A 11 -3.81 15.16 11.65
N LEU A 12 -2.52 14.88 11.83
CA LEU A 12 -2.06 13.68 12.52
C LEU A 12 -2.43 13.71 14.00
N SER A 13 -2.76 12.54 14.57
CA SER A 13 -2.84 12.43 16.03
C SER A 13 -1.44 12.61 16.65
N PRO A 14 -1.34 12.93 17.95
CA PRO A 14 -0.04 12.99 18.62
C PRO A 14 0.78 11.71 18.49
N MET A 15 0.11 10.54 18.50
CA MET A 15 0.77 9.25 18.33
C MET A 15 1.29 9.07 16.90
N ASP A 16 0.51 9.50 15.91
CA ASP A 16 0.90 9.45 14.49
C ASP A 16 2.08 10.38 14.20
N ALA A 17 2.06 11.59 14.76
CA ALA A 17 3.11 12.59 14.61
C ALA A 17 4.47 12.07 15.10
N VAL A 18 4.51 11.34 16.22
CA VAL A 18 5.76 10.72 16.74
C VAL A 18 6.31 9.66 15.78
N MET A 19 5.44 8.97 15.04
CA MET A 19 5.81 7.88 14.14
C MET A 19 6.17 8.35 12.73
N THR A 20 6.09 9.65 12.43
CA THR A 20 6.39 10.22 11.09
C THR A 20 7.82 10.03 10.60
N ASN A 21 8.77 9.82 11.53
CA ASN A 21 10.18 9.57 11.20
C ASN A 21 10.51 8.10 11.01
N ILE A 22 9.51 7.22 11.08
CA ILE A 22 9.66 5.77 10.98
C ILE A 22 8.98 5.28 9.72
N ASP A 23 9.78 4.65 8.87
CA ASP A 23 9.31 3.92 7.71
C ASP A 23 9.25 2.43 8.06
N VAL A 24 8.21 1.75 7.61
CA VAL A 24 8.02 0.32 7.84
C VAL A 24 8.06 -0.41 6.51
N MET A 25 8.90 -1.44 6.47
CA MET A 25 9.14 -2.27 5.30
C MET A 25 8.65 -3.68 5.60
N ILE A 26 7.76 -4.21 4.75
CA ILE A 26 7.21 -5.56 4.88
C ILE A 26 7.42 -6.31 3.58
N LEU A 27 7.84 -7.57 3.70
CA LEU A 27 8.04 -8.47 2.57
C LEU A 27 7.04 -9.63 2.63
N TYR A 28 6.23 -9.76 1.59
CA TYR A 28 5.35 -10.90 1.39
C TYR A 28 5.92 -11.81 0.32
N ILE A 29 6.19 -13.07 0.66
CA ILE A 29 6.72 -14.07 -0.28
C ILE A 29 5.70 -15.19 -0.46
N TYR A 30 5.28 -15.40 -1.71
CA TYR A 30 4.30 -16.40 -2.10
C TYR A 30 4.95 -17.48 -2.96
N LYS A 31 4.66 -18.73 -2.62
CA LYS A 31 5.11 -19.89 -3.40
C LYS A 31 4.43 -19.96 -4.75
N PRO A 32 5.09 -20.53 -5.77
CA PRO A 32 4.45 -20.81 -7.05
C PRO A 32 3.20 -21.67 -6.86
N THR A 33 2.17 -21.40 -7.66
CA THR A 33 0.95 -22.21 -7.67
C THR A 33 0.88 -23.00 -8.97
N GLN A 34 0.43 -24.26 -8.90
CA GLN A 34 0.38 -25.13 -10.07
C GLN A 34 -0.68 -24.70 -11.10
N ASN A 35 -1.68 -23.92 -10.68
CA ASN A 35 -2.89 -23.65 -11.48
C ASN A 35 -3.02 -22.18 -11.89
N HIS A 36 -2.21 -21.28 -11.35
CA HIS A 36 -2.34 -19.84 -11.59
C HIS A 36 -0.97 -19.16 -11.61
N SER A 37 -0.77 -18.28 -12.58
CA SER A 37 0.31 -17.30 -12.57
C SER A 37 -0.15 -16.03 -11.86
N TYR A 38 0.80 -15.31 -11.26
CA TYR A 38 0.54 -13.99 -10.70
C TYR A 38 0.49 -12.94 -11.81
N ASP A 39 -0.60 -12.20 -11.90
CA ASP A 39 -0.78 -11.13 -12.88
C ASP A 39 -0.38 -9.79 -12.26
N LEU A 40 0.80 -9.29 -12.62
CA LEU A 40 1.32 -8.05 -12.06
C LEU A 40 0.54 -6.81 -12.51
N GLU A 41 -0.10 -6.84 -13.67
CA GLU A 41 -0.91 -5.72 -14.15
C GLU A 41 -2.20 -5.61 -13.34
N ILE A 42 -2.87 -6.74 -13.08
CA ILE A 42 -4.04 -6.78 -12.20
C ILE A 42 -3.63 -6.46 -10.75
N LEU A 43 -2.46 -6.91 -10.30
CA LEU A 43 -1.94 -6.61 -8.96
C LEU A 43 -1.71 -5.10 -8.78
N LYS A 44 -1.09 -4.45 -9.76
CA LYS A 44 -0.92 -3.00 -9.80
C LYS A 44 -2.25 -2.25 -9.88
N ALA A 45 -3.14 -2.67 -10.78
CA ALA A 45 -4.46 -2.05 -10.94
C ALA A 45 -5.29 -2.13 -9.65
N SER A 46 -5.35 -3.32 -9.03
CA SER A 46 -6.04 -3.50 -7.75
C SER A 46 -5.41 -2.67 -6.62
N PHE A 47 -4.09 -2.51 -6.57
CA PHE A 47 -3.44 -1.66 -5.58
C PHE A 47 -3.88 -0.20 -5.73
N ILE A 48 -3.77 0.33 -6.94
CA ILE A 48 -4.17 1.72 -7.28
C ILE A 48 -5.65 1.94 -6.97
N GLU A 49 -6.50 0.99 -7.34
CA GLU A 49 -7.93 1.06 -7.04
C GLU A 49 -8.25 1.03 -5.54
N THR A 50 -7.54 0.21 -4.76
CA THR A 50 -7.70 0.17 -3.30
C THR A 50 -7.30 1.51 -2.67
N LEU A 51 -6.20 2.12 -3.13
CA LEU A 51 -5.83 3.46 -2.69
C LEU A 51 -6.90 4.49 -3.08
N ASN A 52 -7.39 4.47 -4.32
CA ASN A 52 -8.35 5.48 -4.79
C ASN A 52 -9.72 5.38 -4.12
N GLN A 53 -10.20 4.16 -3.85
CA GLN A 53 -11.58 3.94 -3.41
C GLN A 53 -11.71 3.74 -1.90
N ASP A 54 -10.78 3.00 -1.29
CA ASP A 54 -10.87 2.63 0.13
C ASP A 54 -10.00 3.54 1.01
N TYR A 55 -8.81 3.92 0.51
CA TYR A 55 -7.79 4.63 1.30
C TYR A 55 -7.17 5.84 0.58
N PRO A 56 -7.98 6.83 0.15
CA PRO A 56 -7.49 7.94 -0.65
C PRO A 56 -6.45 8.80 0.05
N ILE A 57 -6.42 8.79 1.40
CA ILE A 57 -5.39 9.47 2.19
C ILE A 57 -3.98 8.97 1.86
N LEU A 58 -3.82 7.67 1.52
CA LEU A 58 -2.53 7.06 1.21
C LEU A 58 -1.97 7.45 -0.17
N ASN A 59 -2.78 8.04 -1.04
CA ASN A 59 -2.31 8.69 -2.27
C ASN A 59 -1.77 10.11 -2.03
N GLY A 60 -1.95 10.62 -0.81
CA GLY A 60 -1.46 11.94 -0.41
C GLY A 60 0.03 11.95 -0.09
N GLU A 61 0.48 13.11 0.40
CA GLU A 61 1.85 13.33 0.82
C GLU A 61 1.91 13.83 2.26
N LEU A 62 2.89 13.35 3.03
CA LEU A 62 3.15 13.86 4.38
C LEU A 62 3.84 15.22 4.30
N HIS A 63 3.25 16.24 4.94
CA HIS A 63 3.82 17.57 5.08
C HIS A 63 4.08 17.87 6.56
N ILE A 64 5.34 18.19 6.89
CA ILE A 64 5.76 18.62 8.23
C ILE A 64 6.16 20.10 8.09
N ASP A 65 5.35 21.01 8.63
CA ASP A 65 5.39 22.48 8.45
C ASP A 65 6.77 23.16 8.22
N SER A 66 7.19 23.31 6.95
CA SER A 66 7.60 24.59 6.33
C SER A 66 8.13 24.41 4.90
N GLU A 67 7.71 25.34 4.04
CA GLU A 67 8.00 25.51 2.60
C GLU A 67 7.52 24.36 1.69
N LEU A 68 6.28 24.52 1.20
CA LEU A 68 5.58 23.69 0.22
C LEU A 68 6.52 23.07 -0.83
N PRO A 69 6.76 21.75 -0.79
CA PRO A 69 7.29 21.05 -1.94
C PRO A 69 6.24 21.12 -3.05
N LYS A 70 6.65 21.66 -4.20
CA LYS A 70 5.82 21.65 -5.40
C LYS A 70 5.81 20.25 -5.97
N GLN A 71 4.59 19.76 -6.19
CA GLN A 71 4.23 18.53 -6.88
C GLN A 71 5.06 18.32 -8.16
N ASP A 72 5.86 17.26 -8.18
CA ASP A 72 6.18 16.56 -9.42
C ASP A 72 5.37 15.27 -9.41
N ARG A 73 4.21 15.30 -10.08
CA ARG A 73 3.51 14.06 -10.47
C ARG A 73 4.52 13.27 -11.27
N HIS A 74 5.06 12.11 -10.85
CA HIS A 74 5.47 11.07 -11.83
C HIS A 74 5.93 9.70 -11.33
N SER A 75 6.17 9.41 -10.05
CA SER A 75 6.50 8.01 -9.66
C SER A 75 5.23 7.23 -9.32
N SER A 76 4.99 6.14 -10.06
CA SER A 76 3.91 5.21 -9.75
C SER A 76 4.18 4.59 -8.37
N PRO A 77 3.21 4.55 -7.44
CA PRO A 77 3.41 3.94 -6.13
C PRO A 77 3.56 2.41 -6.20
N PHE A 78 3.67 1.86 -7.41
CA PHE A 78 3.74 0.44 -7.68
C PHE A 78 4.74 0.14 -8.80
N VAL A 79 5.80 -0.59 -8.45
CA VAL A 79 6.83 -1.08 -9.37
C VAL A 79 6.59 -2.56 -9.66
N THR A 80 6.74 -2.96 -10.92
CA THR A 80 6.62 -4.37 -11.34
C THR A 80 7.93 -4.87 -11.90
N ASP A 81 8.26 -6.11 -11.58
CA ASP A 81 9.36 -6.87 -12.16
C ASP A 81 8.85 -8.23 -12.64
N LEU A 82 8.74 -8.39 -13.95
CA LEU A 82 8.13 -9.56 -14.57
C LEU A 82 9.04 -10.80 -14.54
N SER A 83 10.33 -10.64 -14.26
CA SER A 83 11.27 -11.75 -14.26
C SER A 83 12.48 -11.46 -13.38
N TYR A 84 12.40 -11.93 -12.14
CA TYR A 84 13.50 -11.90 -11.19
C TYR A 84 14.23 -13.24 -11.18
N PRO A 85 15.58 -13.26 -11.19
CA PRO A 85 16.35 -14.49 -11.40
C PRO A 85 16.35 -15.47 -10.21
N GLN A 86 15.91 -15.03 -9.01
CA GLN A 86 15.87 -15.90 -7.83
C GLN A 86 14.63 -16.78 -7.80
N THR A 87 14.75 -17.96 -7.18
CA THR A 87 13.61 -18.81 -6.79
C THR A 87 12.97 -18.33 -5.49
N THR A 88 11.79 -18.88 -5.15
CA THR A 88 11.10 -18.58 -3.89
C THR A 88 11.95 -18.91 -2.66
N ASP A 89 12.63 -20.05 -2.67
CA ASP A 89 13.48 -20.46 -1.55
C ASP A 89 14.70 -19.52 -1.40
N GLN A 90 15.30 -19.09 -2.51
CA GLN A 90 16.40 -18.11 -2.48
C GLN A 90 15.93 -16.72 -1.99
N ALA A 91 14.71 -16.32 -2.35
CA ALA A 91 14.11 -15.08 -1.85
C ALA A 91 13.86 -15.16 -0.34
N LEU A 92 13.39 -16.31 0.17
CA LEU A 92 13.17 -16.56 1.61
C LEU A 92 14.49 -16.57 2.40
N GLU A 93 15.56 -17.11 1.82
CA GLU A 93 16.88 -17.15 2.46
C GLU A 93 17.54 -15.78 2.49
N SER A 94 17.41 -15.00 1.41
CA SER A 94 18.11 -13.71 1.28
C SER A 94 17.39 -12.55 1.96
N LEU A 95 16.06 -12.52 1.91
CA LEU A 95 15.23 -11.39 2.34
C LEU A 95 15.77 -10.04 1.80
N SER A 96 16.23 -10.04 0.55
CA SER A 96 16.97 -8.92 -0.03
C SER A 96 16.14 -7.63 -0.10
N TYR A 97 16.78 -6.51 0.19
CA TYR A 97 16.23 -5.17 -0.06
C TYR A 97 15.94 -4.91 -1.55
N ASP A 98 16.51 -5.68 -2.47
CA ASP A 98 16.22 -5.56 -3.90
C ASP A 98 14.74 -5.82 -4.22
N PHE A 99 14.03 -6.53 -3.34
CA PHE A 99 12.59 -6.78 -3.48
C PHE A 99 11.71 -5.61 -3.05
N MET A 100 12.30 -4.58 -2.44
CA MET A 100 11.58 -3.40 -1.97
C MET A 100 11.41 -2.38 -3.10
N PRO A 101 10.36 -1.54 -3.05
CA PRO A 101 10.27 -0.39 -3.92
C PRO A 101 11.47 0.55 -3.69
N PRO A 102 11.81 1.41 -4.67
CA PRO A 102 12.74 2.50 -4.45
C PRO A 102 12.33 3.30 -3.22
N ALA A 103 13.32 3.76 -2.44
CA ALA A 103 13.07 4.56 -1.26
C ALA A 103 12.19 5.77 -1.62
N ARG A 104 11.17 6.03 -0.80
CA ARG A 104 10.21 7.11 -1.02
C ARG A 104 10.92 8.47 -1.04
N GLU A 105 10.99 9.09 -2.23
CA GLU A 105 11.71 10.35 -2.44
C GLU A 105 11.17 11.45 -1.51
N GLY A 106 12.05 12.00 -0.68
CA GLY A 106 11.72 13.05 0.28
C GLY A 106 10.70 12.66 1.37
N ARG A 107 10.38 11.37 1.55
CA ARG A 107 9.35 10.86 2.50
C ARG A 107 7.94 11.43 2.27
N HIS A 108 7.67 11.98 1.11
CA HIS A 108 6.35 12.54 0.80
C HIS A 108 5.34 11.42 0.57
N GLN A 109 5.70 10.40 -0.22
CA GLN A 109 4.79 9.29 -0.48
C GLN A 109 4.50 8.51 0.80
N LEU A 110 3.24 8.16 1.01
CA LEU A 110 2.80 7.48 2.23
C LEU A 110 2.89 5.96 2.14
N ILE A 111 2.80 5.41 0.93
CA ILE A 111 2.90 3.98 0.66
C ILE A 111 3.43 3.73 -0.75
N THR A 112 4.31 2.76 -0.88
CA THR A 112 4.81 2.26 -2.16
C THR A 112 4.96 0.76 -2.11
N ALA A 113 4.83 0.11 -3.26
CA ALA A 113 4.97 -1.33 -3.39
C ALA A 113 5.84 -1.69 -4.60
N LYS A 114 6.53 -2.83 -4.50
CA LYS A 114 7.18 -3.52 -5.61
C LYS A 114 6.70 -4.96 -5.65
N ALA A 115 6.32 -5.44 -6.82
CA ALA A 115 6.00 -6.84 -7.04
C ALA A 115 6.96 -7.47 -8.04
N SER A 116 7.54 -8.62 -7.71
CA SER A 116 8.52 -9.32 -8.54
C SER A 116 8.12 -10.78 -8.71
N VAL A 117 7.98 -11.24 -9.96
CA VAL A 117 7.78 -12.66 -10.27
C VAL A 117 9.13 -13.36 -10.29
N LEU A 118 9.24 -14.43 -9.50
CA LEU A 118 10.45 -15.23 -9.33
C LEU A 118 10.60 -16.26 -10.45
N SER A 119 11.81 -16.80 -10.63
CA SER A 119 12.14 -17.70 -11.73
C SER A 119 11.38 -19.04 -11.70
N ASP A 120 10.89 -19.43 -10.53
CA ASP A 120 10.08 -20.64 -10.31
C ASP A 120 8.57 -20.37 -10.37
N GLY A 121 8.16 -19.13 -10.67
CA GLY A 121 6.76 -18.70 -10.68
C GLY A 121 6.22 -18.22 -9.34
N GLY A 122 7.08 -18.11 -8.31
CA GLY A 122 6.74 -17.44 -7.06
C GLY A 122 6.54 -15.93 -7.23
N LEU A 123 6.05 -15.27 -6.18
CA LEU A 123 5.84 -13.82 -6.15
C LEU A 123 6.43 -13.24 -4.87
N VAL A 124 7.15 -12.13 -5.00
CA VAL A 124 7.55 -11.29 -3.87
C VAL A 124 6.86 -9.95 -3.99
N ILE A 125 6.26 -9.48 -2.89
CA ILE A 125 5.72 -8.12 -2.77
C ILE A 125 6.46 -7.43 -1.62
N GLY A 126 7.24 -6.40 -1.94
CA GLY A 126 7.79 -5.47 -0.96
C GLY A 126 6.85 -4.28 -0.78
N LEU A 127 6.55 -3.92 0.46
CA LEU A 127 5.72 -2.77 0.82
C LEU A 127 6.52 -1.83 1.72
N ASP A 128 6.60 -0.56 1.37
CA ASP A 128 7.21 0.50 2.19
C ASP A 128 6.17 1.60 2.46
N PHE A 129 5.93 1.91 3.73
CA PHE A 129 4.93 2.89 4.15
C PHE A 129 5.35 3.69 5.39
N ALA A 130 4.78 4.89 5.52
CA ALA A 130 5.00 5.77 6.67
C ALA A 130 4.24 5.23 7.89
N HIS A 131 4.95 4.91 8.97
CA HIS A 131 4.31 4.40 10.19
C HIS A 131 3.38 5.44 10.85
N GLY A 132 3.61 6.72 10.58
CA GLY A 132 2.72 7.81 10.98
C GLY A 132 1.32 7.75 10.36
N VAL A 133 1.08 6.90 9.36
CA VAL A 133 -0.24 6.80 8.69
C VAL A 133 -0.86 5.42 8.82
N LEU A 134 -0.04 4.37 8.88
CA LEU A 134 -0.49 3.00 9.12
C LEU A 134 0.23 2.42 10.34
N ASP A 135 -0.55 1.93 11.30
CA ASP A 135 -0.03 0.99 12.30
C ASP A 135 -0.08 -0.46 11.75
N GLY A 136 0.42 -1.42 12.51
CA GLY A 136 0.45 -2.82 12.07
C GLY A 136 -0.95 -3.42 11.82
N GLU A 137 -1.97 -2.99 12.56
CA GLU A 137 -3.35 -3.44 12.30
C GLU A 137 -3.90 -2.82 11.00
N ALA A 138 -3.54 -1.57 10.73
CA ALA A 138 -3.96 -0.80 9.57
C ALA A 138 -3.40 -1.40 8.30
N GLU A 139 -2.09 -1.65 8.33
CA GLU A 139 -1.36 -2.30 7.26
C GLU A 139 -1.95 -3.67 6.95
N PHE A 140 -2.15 -4.50 7.97
CA PHE A 140 -2.66 -5.86 7.75
C PHE A 140 -4.07 -5.85 7.14
N THR A 141 -4.88 -4.88 7.54
CA THR A 141 -6.23 -4.71 7.00
C THR A 141 -6.20 -4.14 5.58
N PHE A 142 -5.33 -3.17 5.29
CA PHE A 142 -5.07 -2.67 3.94
C PHE A 142 -4.74 -3.82 2.99
N VAL A 143 -3.79 -4.69 3.36
CA VAL A 143 -3.37 -5.83 2.52
C VAL A 143 -4.51 -6.82 2.31
N LYS A 144 -5.36 -7.07 3.32
CA LYS A 144 -6.56 -7.92 3.14
C LYS A 144 -7.56 -7.33 2.16
N VAL A 145 -7.80 -6.02 2.22
CA VAL A 145 -8.71 -5.31 1.29
C VAL A 145 -8.14 -5.34 -0.13
N TRP A 146 -6.86 -5.02 -0.29
CA TRP A 146 -6.17 -5.11 -1.57
C TRP A 146 -6.22 -6.52 -2.16
N ALA A 147 -5.91 -7.56 -1.37
CA ALA A 147 -5.96 -8.95 -1.82
C ALA A 147 -7.37 -9.40 -2.23
N ARG A 148 -8.42 -8.91 -1.54
CA ARG A 148 -9.82 -9.16 -1.93
C ARG A 148 -10.13 -8.52 -3.29
N ARG A 149 -9.62 -7.31 -3.53
CA ARG A 149 -9.80 -6.61 -4.80
C ARG A 149 -9.07 -7.29 -5.95
N TYR A 150 -7.80 -7.68 -5.75
CA TYR A 150 -7.04 -8.48 -6.71
C TYR A 150 -7.81 -9.73 -7.14
N ARG A 151 -8.29 -10.54 -6.17
CA ARG A 151 -9.08 -11.75 -6.46
C ARG A 151 -10.34 -11.47 -7.27
N ARG A 152 -11.05 -10.37 -6.98
CA ARG A 152 -12.22 -9.98 -7.77
C ARG A 152 -11.86 -9.68 -9.22
N LEU A 153 -10.76 -8.96 -9.44
CA LEU A 153 -10.31 -8.60 -10.80
C LEU A 153 -9.77 -9.81 -11.57
N THR A 154 -9.18 -10.81 -10.89
CA THR A 154 -8.75 -12.07 -11.51
C THR A 154 -9.89 -13.09 -11.69
N GLY A 155 -11.12 -12.75 -11.28
CA GLY A 155 -12.26 -13.68 -11.33
C GLY A 155 -12.16 -14.86 -10.35
N THR A 156 -11.24 -14.79 -9.38
CA THR A 156 -11.09 -15.81 -8.34
C THR A 156 -12.12 -15.58 -7.24
N PRO A 157 -12.94 -16.58 -6.87
CA PRO A 157 -13.93 -16.40 -5.81
C PRO A 157 -13.25 -16.00 -4.50
N PRO A 158 -13.85 -15.10 -3.69
CA PRO A 158 -13.29 -14.76 -2.40
C PRO A 158 -13.23 -16.01 -1.53
N ASN A 159 -12.07 -16.32 -0.95
CA ASN A 159 -12.05 -17.14 0.25
C ASN A 159 -12.87 -16.39 1.30
N GLU A 160 -13.77 -17.08 2.01
CA GLU A 160 -14.68 -16.51 3.01
C GLU A 160 -13.93 -15.90 4.21
N LEU A 161 -13.22 -14.79 4.02
CA LEU A 161 -13.17 -13.80 5.10
C LEU A 161 -14.53 -13.11 5.00
N GLY A 162 -15.36 -13.23 6.05
CA GLY A 162 -16.73 -12.70 6.15
C GLY A 162 -16.87 -11.19 5.92
N ASP A 163 -17.64 -10.51 6.77
CA ASP A 163 -18.01 -9.09 6.60
C ASP A 163 -16.86 -8.16 6.14
N PRO A 164 -17.18 -6.99 5.52
CA PRO A 164 -16.18 -5.99 5.18
C PRO A 164 -15.30 -5.72 6.40
N ILE A 165 -13.99 -5.96 6.28
CA ILE A 165 -13.06 -5.72 7.38
C ILE A 165 -12.98 -4.21 7.49
N LYS A 166 -13.78 -3.64 8.39
CA LYS A 166 -13.64 -2.25 8.77
C LYS A 166 -12.34 -2.12 9.52
N LEU A 167 -11.48 -1.21 9.04
CA LEU A 167 -10.36 -0.72 9.84
C LEU A 167 -10.94 -0.15 11.13
N ASN A 168 -10.67 -0.79 12.27
CA ASN A 168 -10.94 -0.20 13.57
C ASN A 168 -9.64 0.39 14.09
N HIS A 169 -9.37 1.64 13.71
CA HIS A 169 -8.31 2.39 14.37
C HIS A 169 -8.94 3.23 15.46
N ASP A 170 -8.39 3.14 16.66
CA ASP A 170 -8.47 4.21 17.68
C ASP A 170 -7.78 5.51 17.21
N ARG A 171 -7.29 5.55 15.97
CA ARG A 171 -6.72 6.70 15.28
C ARG A 171 -7.69 7.17 14.20
N ARG A 172 -8.21 8.38 14.34
CA ARG A 172 -9.29 8.99 13.55
C ARG A 172 -9.08 9.08 12.03
N LEU A 173 -7.89 8.80 11.52
CA LEU A 173 -7.48 9.07 10.13
C LEU A 173 -8.13 8.14 9.09
N LEU A 174 -8.61 6.97 9.50
CA LEU A 174 -9.06 5.91 8.59
C LEU A 174 -10.53 5.51 8.78
N SER A 175 -11.27 6.21 9.65
CA SER A 175 -12.65 5.88 10.01
C SER A 175 -13.70 6.32 8.97
N GLY A 176 -13.28 6.83 7.81
CA GLY A 176 -14.17 7.11 6.67
C GLY A 176 -15.32 8.09 6.95
N THR A 177 -15.31 8.78 8.09
CA THR A 177 -16.38 9.70 8.48
C THR A 177 -15.78 11.10 8.58
N VAL A 178 -16.04 11.92 7.56
CA VAL A 178 -15.86 13.37 7.69
C VAL A 178 -16.85 13.80 8.76
N ALA A 179 -16.35 14.19 9.93
CA ALA A 179 -17.19 14.78 10.95
C ALA A 179 -17.75 16.09 10.39
N GLU A 180 -19.02 16.10 10.01
CA GLU A 180 -19.78 17.33 9.85
C GLU A 180 -19.77 18.04 11.20
N LYS A 181 -19.06 19.18 11.28
CA LYS A 181 -19.22 20.10 12.39
C LYS A 181 -20.62 20.70 12.30
N THR A 182 -21.50 20.31 13.22
CA THR A 182 -22.61 21.16 13.65
C THR A 182 -22.17 22.04 14.82
#